data_AF-A0A4R4TQH7-F1
#
_entry.id   AF-A0A4R4TQH7-F1
#
_cell.length_a   1.000
_cell.length_b   1.000
_cell.length_c   1.000
_cell.angle_alpha   90.00
_cell.angle_beta   90.00
_cell.angle_gamma   90.00
#
_symmetry.space_group_name_H-M   'P 1'
#
loop_
_entity.id
_entity.type
_entity.pdbx_description
1 polymer ?
#
loop_
_entity_poly.entity_id
_entity_poly.type
_entity_poly.pdbx_seq_one_letter_code
_entity_poly.pdbx_strand_id
1 'polypeptide(L)'
;MTVEQHGLRSGTDVLIRKVDSHLAAVRSSLRGSELELAEHLARSLRELVISTAQASAADRAQVRAAVHYFVLRRESRGNLLSVRSLAAAQRVVNKVVRQLGRPDLLVEARWEREPAVPAGDVVLR
;
A
#
# COMPACT_ATOMS: atom_id res chain seq x y z
N MET A 1 -9.64 -32.13 11.26
CA MET A 1 -9.30 -31.02 10.35
C MET A 1 -9.41 -29.70 11.09
N THR A 2 -8.35 -29.25 11.79
CA THR A 2 -8.41 -28.04 12.65
C THR A 2 -7.11 -27.25 12.72
N VAL A 3 -5.99 -27.82 12.26
CA VAL A 3 -4.66 -27.20 12.34
C VAL A 3 -4.49 -26.07 11.30
N GLU A 4 -5.09 -26.23 10.11
CA GLU A 4 -4.94 -25.27 9.02
C GLU A 4 -5.64 -23.93 9.29
N GLN A 5 -6.78 -23.95 10.00
CA GLN A 5 -7.55 -22.74 10.30
C GLN A 5 -6.82 -21.81 11.27
N HIS A 6 -6.11 -22.36 12.25
CA HIS A 6 -5.29 -21.57 13.19
C HIS A 6 -4.05 -20.97 12.51
N GLY A 7 -3.39 -21.72 11.63
CA GLY A 7 -2.24 -21.22 10.87
C GLY A 7 -2.62 -20.10 9.88
N LEU A 8 -3.79 -20.22 9.23
CA LEU A 8 -4.31 -19.20 8.33
C LEU A 8 -4.67 -17.91 9.08
N ARG A 9 -5.39 -18.01 10.20
CA ARG A 9 -5.74 -16.86 11.03
C ARG A 9 -4.50 -16.15 11.57
N SER A 10 -3.54 -16.92 12.08
CA SER A 10 -2.25 -16.39 12.55
C SER A 10 -1.47 -15.71 11.41
N GLY A 11 -1.48 -16.29 10.21
CA GLY A 11 -0.84 -15.70 9.04
C GLY A 11 -1.44 -14.35 8.61
N THR A 12 -2.77 -14.24 8.62
CA THR A 12 -3.51 -13.00 8.36
C THR A 12 -3.19 -11.93 9.41
N ASP A 13 -3.23 -12.30 10.69
CA ASP A 13 -2.93 -11.38 11.80
C ASP A 13 -1.49 -10.82 11.73
N VAL A 14 -0.52 -11.67 11.34
CA VAL A 14 0.87 -11.25 11.13
C VAL A 14 0.99 -10.22 10.00
N LEU A 15 0.27 -10.40 8.90
CA LEU A 15 0.29 -9.43 7.79
C LEU A 15 -0.30 -8.08 8.19
N ILE A 16 -1.41 -8.09 8.92
CA ILE A 16 -2.03 -6.85 9.45
C ILE A 16 -1.04 -6.12 10.36
N ARG A 17 -0.42 -6.82 11.32
CA ARG A 17 0.58 -6.22 12.23
C ARG A 17 1.77 -5.63 11.48
N LYS A 18 2.24 -6.27 10.40
CA LYS A 18 3.31 -5.74 9.56
C LYS A 18 2.91 -4.44 8.87
N VAL A 19 1.70 -4.38 8.31
CA VAL A 19 1.16 -3.16 7.69
C VAL A 19 1.03 -2.04 8.73
N ASP A 20 0.50 -2.34 9.91
CA ASP A 20 0.30 -1.37 11.00
C ASP A 20 1.63 -0.80 11.51
N SER A 21 2.60 -1.68 11.75
CA SER A 21 3.93 -1.29 12.23
C SER A 21 4.65 -0.41 11.20
N HIS A 22 4.55 -0.76 9.92
CA HIS A 22 5.12 0.06 8.86
C HIS A 22 4.41 1.42 8.78
N LEU A 23 3.07 1.46 8.79
CA LEU A 23 2.33 2.72 8.74
C LEU A 23 2.68 3.64 9.92
N ALA A 24 2.81 3.08 11.12
CA ALA A 24 3.23 3.84 12.31
C ALA A 24 4.63 4.46 12.12
N ALA A 25 5.58 3.70 11.57
CA ALA A 25 6.90 4.22 11.24
C ALA A 25 6.81 5.34 10.19
N VAL A 26 6.02 5.15 9.14
CA VAL A 26 5.87 6.12 8.04
C VAL A 26 5.20 7.42 8.48
N ARG A 27 4.21 7.35 9.38
CA ARG A 27 3.58 8.52 10.02
C ARG A 27 4.58 9.42 10.73
N SER A 28 5.64 8.85 11.31
CA SER A 28 6.68 9.67 11.93
C SER A 28 7.49 10.46 10.90
N SER A 29 7.69 9.92 9.69
CA SER A 29 8.62 10.44 8.68
C SER A 29 7.99 11.19 7.50
N LEU A 30 6.75 10.90 7.12
CA LEU A 30 6.07 11.51 5.96
C LEU A 30 5.05 12.56 6.38
N ARG A 31 4.75 13.49 5.47
CA ARG A 31 3.76 14.56 5.67
C ARG A 31 2.92 14.75 4.39
N GLY A 32 1.77 15.40 4.53
CA GLY A 32 0.93 15.80 3.40
C GLY A 32 0.44 14.62 2.54
N SER A 33 0.49 14.79 1.22
CA SER A 33 -0.05 13.85 0.22
C SER A 33 0.63 12.48 0.22
N GLU A 34 1.92 12.42 0.57
CA GLU A 34 2.64 11.15 0.67
C GLU A 34 2.12 10.31 1.85
N LEU A 35 1.81 10.96 2.97
CA LEU A 35 1.26 10.27 4.13
C LEU A 35 -0.16 9.75 3.84
N GLU A 36 -1.00 10.57 3.23
CA GLU A 36 -2.37 10.15 2.86
C GLU A 36 -2.35 8.95 1.90
N LEU A 37 -1.43 8.94 0.93
CA LEU A 37 -1.24 7.80 0.04
C LEU A 37 -0.81 6.54 0.81
N ALA A 38 0.16 6.67 1.72
CA ALA A 38 0.60 5.57 2.55
C ALA A 38 -0.53 5.01 3.44
N GLU A 39 -1.37 5.88 4.00
CA GLU A 39 -2.54 5.50 4.79
C GLU A 39 -3.60 4.78 3.96
N HIS A 40 -3.86 5.26 2.75
CA HIS A 40 -4.81 4.64 1.83
C HIS A 40 -4.32 3.27 1.37
N LEU A 41 -3.03 3.14 1.02
CA LEU A 41 -2.41 1.86 0.69
C LEU A 41 -2.50 0.87 1.86
N ALA A 42 -2.19 1.31 3.07
CA ALA A 42 -2.28 0.48 4.26
C ALA A 42 -3.73 0.00 4.51
N ARG A 43 -4.72 0.87 4.29
CA ARG A 43 -6.14 0.50 4.40
C ARG A 43 -6.53 -0.56 3.36
N SER A 44 -6.24 -0.33 2.09
CA SER A 44 -6.53 -1.32 1.03
C SER A 44 -5.84 -2.65 1.29
N LEU A 45 -4.60 -2.65 1.78
CA LEU A 45 -3.89 -3.88 2.12
C LEU A 45 -4.53 -4.64 3.29
N ARG A 46 -4.98 -3.95 4.35
CA ARG A 46 -5.72 -4.61 5.45
C ARG A 46 -6.98 -5.28 4.94
N GLU A 47 -7.76 -4.57 4.13
CA GLU A 47 -9.00 -5.10 3.55
C GLU A 47 -8.74 -6.31 2.64
N LEU A 48 -7.70 -6.25 1.80
CA LEU A 48 -7.29 -7.39 0.97
C LEU A 48 -6.86 -8.59 1.81
N VAL A 49 -6.08 -8.38 2.88
CA VAL A 49 -5.65 -9.44 3.80
C VAL A 49 -6.86 -10.10 4.47
N ILE A 50 -7.82 -9.32 4.94
CA ILE A 50 -9.05 -9.82 5.56
C ILE A 50 -9.89 -10.59 4.53
N SER A 51 -10.13 -10.01 3.36
CA SER A 51 -10.99 -10.61 2.34
C SER A 51 -10.41 -11.88 1.71
N THR A 52 -9.08 -12.03 1.73
CA THR A 52 -8.41 -13.22 1.19
C THR A 52 -8.09 -14.29 2.23
N ALA A 53 -8.46 -14.08 3.50
CA ALA A 53 -8.16 -15.02 4.59
C ALA A 53 -8.65 -16.46 4.31
N GLN A 54 -9.79 -16.58 3.63
CA GLN A 54 -10.39 -17.86 3.21
C GLN A 54 -10.36 -18.10 1.69
N ALA A 55 -9.70 -17.22 0.93
CA ALA A 55 -9.54 -17.35 -0.52
C ALA A 55 -8.49 -18.40 -0.89
N SER A 56 -8.15 -18.55 -2.17
CA SER A 56 -7.17 -19.55 -2.61
C SER A 56 -5.76 -19.27 -2.06
N ALA A 57 -4.90 -20.30 -2.05
CA ALA A 57 -3.49 -20.12 -1.66
C ALA A 57 -2.75 -19.14 -2.59
N ALA A 58 -3.11 -19.10 -3.87
CA ALA A 58 -2.56 -18.17 -4.84
C ALA A 58 -2.92 -16.72 -4.50
N ASP A 59 -4.19 -16.45 -4.17
CA ASP A 59 -4.66 -15.11 -3.79
C ASP A 59 -3.94 -14.62 -2.53
N ARG A 60 -3.85 -15.48 -1.51
CA ARG A 60 -3.11 -15.18 -0.28
C ARG A 60 -1.62 -14.91 -0.54
N ALA A 61 -1.00 -15.63 -1.48
CA ALA A 61 0.39 -15.42 -1.86
C ALA A 61 0.59 -14.07 -2.56
N GLN A 62 -0.32 -13.68 -3.45
CA GLN A 62 -0.31 -12.36 -4.10
C GLN A 62 -0.44 -11.22 -3.09
N VAL A 63 -1.38 -11.33 -2.13
CA VAL A 63 -1.56 -10.32 -1.07
C VAL A 63 -0.33 -10.27 -0.16
N ARG A 64 0.22 -11.43 0.24
CA ARG A 64 1.47 -11.47 1.03
C ARG A 64 2.63 -10.80 0.30
N ALA A 65 2.77 -11.01 -1.01
CA ALA A 65 3.79 -10.35 -1.82
C ALA A 65 3.60 -8.82 -1.88
N ALA A 66 2.36 -8.34 -2.01
CA ALA A 66 2.06 -6.91 -1.99
C ALA A 66 2.37 -6.27 -0.62
N VAL A 67 1.97 -6.92 0.48
CA VAL A 67 2.32 -6.49 1.84
C VAL A 67 3.84 -6.47 2.01
N HIS A 68 4.53 -7.51 1.56
CA HIS A 68 5.99 -7.59 1.66
C HIS A 68 6.66 -6.45 0.89
N TYR A 69 6.20 -6.15 -0.34
CA TYR A 69 6.73 -5.04 -1.13
C TYR A 69 6.54 -3.68 -0.45
N PHE A 70 5.36 -3.45 0.15
CA PHE A 70 5.05 -2.24 0.92
C PHE A 70 5.97 -2.10 2.13
N VAL A 71 6.21 -3.19 2.87
CA VAL A 71 6.99 -3.18 4.12
C VAL A 71 8.52 -3.17 3.90
N LEU A 72 9.03 -3.95 2.94
CA LEU A 72 10.48 -4.16 2.68
C LEU A 72 11.25 -2.86 2.43
N ARG A 73 10.59 -1.85 1.84
CA ARG A 73 11.31 -0.66 1.40
C ARG A 73 11.78 0.26 2.52
N ARG A 74 11.39 -0.01 3.77
CA ARG A 74 12.00 0.61 4.96
C ARG A 74 13.41 0.05 5.24
N GLU A 75 13.63 -1.25 5.02
CA GLU A 75 14.88 -1.91 5.45
C GLU A 75 16.02 -1.70 4.44
N SER A 76 15.70 -1.58 3.15
CA SER A 76 16.72 -1.62 2.10
C SER A 76 17.42 -0.28 1.85
N ARG A 77 16.89 0.85 2.32
CA ARG A 77 17.58 2.14 2.25
C ARG A 77 17.26 2.94 3.51
N GLY A 78 18.27 3.16 4.35
CA GLY A 78 18.20 4.05 5.51
C GLY A 78 18.00 5.53 5.17
N ASN A 79 17.27 5.84 4.10
CA ASN A 79 17.00 7.18 3.64
C ASN A 79 15.56 7.26 3.12
N LEU A 80 14.86 8.29 3.61
CA LEU A 80 13.46 8.66 3.40
C LEU A 80 12.78 8.01 2.19
N LEU A 81 11.61 7.42 2.43
CA LEU A 81 10.69 6.93 1.40
C LEU A 81 10.41 8.03 0.36
N SER A 82 11.17 8.06 -0.73
CA SER A 82 10.92 8.97 -1.85
C SER A 82 9.53 8.70 -2.46
N VAL A 83 8.80 9.73 -2.92
CA VAL A 83 7.55 9.66 -3.71
C VAL A 83 7.54 8.48 -4.70
N ARG A 84 8.65 8.27 -5.44
CA ARG A 84 8.79 7.18 -6.43
C ARG A 84 8.61 5.78 -5.82
N SER A 85 8.95 5.63 -4.55
CA SER A 85 8.77 4.40 -3.78
C SER A 85 7.29 4.09 -3.54
N LEU A 86 6.52 5.10 -3.11
CA LEU A 86 5.08 4.96 -2.86
C LEU A 86 4.29 4.75 -4.15
N ALA A 87 4.65 5.45 -5.23
CA ALA A 87 4.05 5.23 -6.55
C ALA A 87 4.23 3.79 -7.06
N ALA A 88 5.41 3.20 -6.84
CA ALA A 88 5.64 1.82 -7.19
C ALA A 88 4.87 0.84 -6.28
N ALA A 89 4.76 1.11 -4.98
CA ALA A 89 3.91 0.32 -4.08
C ALA A 89 2.44 0.38 -4.51
N GLN A 90 1.95 1.56 -4.88
CA GLN A 90 0.60 1.77 -5.40
C GLN A 90 0.33 0.94 -6.66
N ARG A 91 1.25 0.92 -7.64
CA ARG A 91 1.10 0.10 -8.84
C ARG A 91 0.99 -1.39 -8.51
N VAL A 92 1.79 -1.88 -7.56
CA VAL A 92 1.74 -3.28 -7.12
C VAL A 92 0.40 -3.58 -6.44
N VAL A 93 -0.04 -2.72 -5.52
CA VAL A 93 -1.33 -2.90 -4.81
C VAL A 93 -2.48 -2.86 -5.82
N ASN A 94 -2.56 -1.86 -6.68
CA ASN A 94 -3.63 -1.74 -7.68
C ASN A 94 -3.65 -2.92 -8.66
N LYS A 95 -2.48 -3.49 -8.99
CA LYS A 95 -2.41 -4.73 -9.78
C LYS A 95 -3.08 -5.89 -9.06
N VAL A 96 -2.76 -6.11 -7.79
CA VAL A 96 -3.35 -7.19 -6.98
C VAL A 96 -4.85 -6.97 -6.76
N VAL A 97 -5.26 -5.72 -6.49
CA VAL A 97 -6.67 -5.33 -6.39
C VAL A 97 -7.46 -5.74 -7.64
N ARG A 98 -6.91 -5.46 -8.83
CA ARG A 98 -7.52 -5.84 -10.12
C ARG A 98 -7.57 -7.36 -10.30
N GLN A 99 -6.47 -8.05 -9.96
CA GLN A 99 -6.40 -9.52 -10.08
C GLN A 99 -7.40 -10.24 -9.18
N LEU A 100 -7.70 -9.66 -8.02
CA LEU A 100 -8.67 -10.19 -7.06
C LEU A 100 -10.11 -9.69 -7.28
N GLY A 101 -10.35 -8.90 -8.33
CA GLY A 101 -11.69 -8.40 -8.65
C GLY A 101 -12.29 -7.47 -7.58
N ARG A 102 -11.45 -6.69 -6.87
CA ARG A 102 -11.87 -5.77 -5.79
C ARG A 102 -11.74 -4.29 -6.16
N PRO A 103 -12.38 -3.81 -7.25
CA PRO A 103 -12.18 -2.45 -7.74
C PRO A 103 -12.50 -1.36 -6.69
N ASP A 104 -13.30 -1.69 -5.68
CA ASP A 104 -13.61 -0.86 -4.51
C ASP A 104 -12.38 -0.49 -3.67
N LEU A 105 -11.29 -1.26 -3.76
CA LEU A 105 -10.05 -1.04 -3.02
C LEU A 105 -8.95 -0.36 -3.83
N LEU A 106 -9.25 0.11 -5.05
CA LEU A 106 -8.29 0.81 -5.89
C LEU A 106 -7.82 2.10 -5.23
N VAL A 107 -6.50 2.29 -5.23
CA VAL A 107 -5.89 3.49 -4.67
C VAL A 107 -5.64 4.49 -5.80
N GLU A 108 -6.30 5.64 -5.76
CA GLU A 108 -6.08 6.73 -6.71
C GLU A 108 -4.86 7.58 -6.31
N ALA A 109 -4.01 7.88 -7.30
CA ALA A 109 -2.86 8.76 -7.13
C ALA A 109 -3.34 10.22 -7.25
N ARG A 110 -3.79 10.83 -6.15
CA ARG A 110 -4.04 12.29 -6.16
C ARG A 110 -2.78 13.12 -6.46
N TRP A 111 -1.59 12.52 -6.38
CA TRP A 111 -0.30 13.18 -6.56
C TRP A 111 0.14 13.34 -8.02
N GLU A 112 -0.45 12.63 -8.98
CA GLU A 112 -0.21 12.91 -10.42
C GLU A 112 -0.99 14.16 -10.89
N ARG A 113 -1.96 14.62 -10.10
CA ARG A 113 -2.65 15.90 -10.29
C ARG A 113 -2.03 16.96 -9.38
N GLU A 114 -0.72 17.17 -9.48
CA GLU A 114 -0.24 18.53 -9.28
C GLU A 114 -0.75 19.29 -10.52
N PRO A 115 -1.69 20.24 -10.40
CA PRO A 115 -2.02 21.06 -11.54
C PRO A 115 -0.71 21.73 -11.92
N ALA A 116 -0.23 21.48 -13.15
CA ALA A 116 0.73 22.36 -13.77
C ALA A 116 0.18 23.75 -13.54
N VAL A 117 0.81 24.51 -12.64
CA VAL A 117 0.49 25.92 -12.46
C VAL A 117 0.60 26.47 -13.87
N PRO A 118 -0.49 26.95 -14.51
CA PRO A 118 -0.31 27.66 -15.75
C PRO A 118 0.62 28.80 -15.37
N ALA A 119 1.83 28.82 -15.94
CA ALA A 119 2.74 29.93 -15.82
C ALA A 119 1.99 31.14 -16.37
N GLY A 120 1.22 31.78 -15.49
CA GLY A 120 0.53 33.00 -15.76
C GLY A 120 1.59 34.02 -16.08
N ASP A 121 1.42 34.63 -17.25
CA ASP A 121 1.97 35.91 -17.65
C ASP A 121 2.92 36.55 -16.63
N VAL A 122 4.22 36.37 -16.85
CA VAL A 122 5.17 37.41 -16.48
C VAL A 122 5.25 38.36 -17.66
N VAL A 123 4.26 39.25 -17.71
CA VAL A 123 4.42 40.57 -18.33
C VAL A 123 5.49 41.29 -17.53
N LEU A 124 6.68 41.51 -18.11
CA LEU A 124 7.61 42.53 -17.66
C LEU A 124 8.40 43.10 -18.85
N ARG A 125 7.92 44.28 -19.27
CA ARG A 125 8.59 45.41 -19.97
C ARG A 125 8.96 45.27 -21.44
#